data_AF-X1R3P4-F1
#
_entry.id   AF-X1R3P4-F1
#
_cell.length_a   1.000
_cell.length_b   1.000
_cell.length_c   1.000
_cell.angle_alpha   90.00
_cell.angle_beta   90.00
_cell.angle_gamma   90.00
#
_symmetry.space_group_name_H-M   'P 1'
#
loop_
_entity.id
_entity.type
_entity.pdbx_description
1 polymer ?
#
loop_
_entity_poly.entity_id
_entity_poly.type
_entity_poly.pdbx_seq_one_letter_code
_entity_poly.pdbx_strand_id
1 'polypeptide(L)'
;MITTDKKELLKFYGDKLIPPAPFDPPEVPLVVLANKRDLEDIVEISKIRQVLDTAKMDHTLIYETIAITGVNVKRAFVYAARQAVLNHYKKLSGKAMESS
;
A
#
# COMPACT_ATOMS: atom_id res chain seq x y z
N MET A 1 -0.35 12.41 -12.05
CA MET A 1 -1.30 12.61 -10.95
C MET A 1 -2.16 11.36 -10.96
N ILE A 2 -1.87 10.36 -10.13
CA ILE A 2 -2.81 9.23 -9.99
C ILE A 2 -3.90 9.75 -9.06
N THR A 3 -4.90 10.39 -9.66
CA THR A 3 -6.16 10.75 -9.00
C THR A 3 -7.03 9.51 -8.97
N THR A 4 -6.79 8.62 -8.03
CA THR A 4 -7.91 7.81 -7.53
C THR A 4 -8.45 8.60 -6.36
N ASP A 5 -9.67 9.10 -6.47
CA ASP A 5 -10.35 9.78 -5.36
C ASP A 5 -10.32 8.82 -4.16
N LYS A 6 -9.81 9.31 -3.01
CA LYS A 6 -9.75 8.57 -1.75
C LYS A 6 -11.06 7.84 -1.46
N LYS A 7 -12.19 8.47 -1.80
CA LYS A 7 -13.53 7.90 -1.60
C LYS A 7 -13.79 6.68 -2.47
N GLU A 8 -13.36 6.70 -3.73
CA GLU A 8 -13.51 5.56 -4.63
C GLU A 8 -12.62 4.39 -4.21
N LEU A 9 -11.37 4.67 -3.85
CA LEU A 9 -10.44 3.65 -3.36
C LEU A 9 -11.03 2.90 -2.16
N LEU A 10 -11.53 3.64 -1.16
CA LEU A 10 -12.13 3.06 0.04
C LEU A 10 -13.46 2.36 -0.26
N LYS A 11 -14.29 2.91 -1.16
CA LYS A 11 -15.56 2.29 -1.56
C LYS A 11 -15.37 0.92 -2.18
N PHE A 12 -14.37 0.76 -3.05
CA PHE A 12 -14.18 -0.49 -3.79
C PHE A 12 -13.25 -1.47 -3.09
N TYR A 13 -12.30 -0.98 -2.29
CA TYR A 13 -11.23 -1.82 -1.76
C TYR A 13 -11.02 -1.68 -0.25
N GLY A 14 -11.79 -0.84 0.46
CA GLY A 14 -11.59 -0.57 1.89
C GLY A 14 -11.47 -1.85 2.74
N ASP A 15 -12.40 -2.80 2.57
CA ASP A 15 -12.43 -4.06 3.31
C ASP A 15 -11.21 -4.97 3.05
N LYS A 16 -10.50 -4.75 1.94
CA LYS A 16 -9.30 -5.53 1.56
C LYS A 16 -8.00 -4.82 1.93
N LEU A 17 -8.05 -3.49 2.03
CA LEU A 17 -6.90 -2.62 2.29
C LEU A 17 -6.72 -2.31 3.78
N ILE A 18 -7.80 -2.36 4.55
CA ILE A 18 -7.76 -2.13 5.99
C ILE A 18 -7.66 -3.49 6.69
N PRO A 19 -6.64 -3.73 7.53
CA PRO A 19 -6.52 -4.96 8.30
C PRO A 19 -7.74 -5.21 9.18
N PRO A 20 -8.20 -6.48 9.29
CA PRO A 20 -9.34 -6.83 10.14
C PRO A 20 -9.04 -6.66 11.63
N ALA A 21 -7.77 -6.79 12.03
CA ALA A 21 -7.31 -6.57 13.40
C ALA A 21 -5.94 -5.85 13.41
N PRO A 22 -5.58 -5.20 14.53
CA PRO A 22 -4.23 -4.67 14.72
C PRO A 22 -3.19 -5.78 14.53
N PHE A 23 -2.09 -5.46 13.84
CA PHE A 23 -0.97 -6.38 13.52
C PHE A 23 -1.25 -7.46 12.47
N ASP A 24 -2.49 -7.61 11.99
CA ASP A 24 -2.77 -8.46 10.84
C ASP A 24 -2.34 -7.77 9.52
N PRO A 25 -1.87 -8.54 8.52
CA PRO A 25 -1.62 -7.99 7.20
C PRO A 25 -2.96 -7.70 6.48
N PRO A 26 -3.04 -6.64 5.66
CA PRO A 26 -4.21 -6.44 4.79
C PRO A 26 -4.29 -7.57 3.75
N GLU A 27 -5.49 -7.90 3.28
CA GLU A 27 -5.66 -8.93 2.24
C GLU A 27 -4.93 -8.52 0.96
N VAL A 28 -5.10 -7.27 0.55
CA VAL A 28 -4.42 -6.69 -0.61
C VAL A 28 -3.37 -5.69 -0.12
N PRO A 29 -2.06 -5.95 -0.33
CA PRO A 29 -1.03 -5.01 0.07
C PRO A 29 -1.09 -3.74 -0.79
N LEU A 30 -1.05 -2.59 -0.12
CA LEU A 30 -0.99 -1.29 -0.75
C LEU A 30 0.39 -0.65 -0.58
N VAL A 31 0.82 0.06 -1.61
CA VAL A 31 1.98 0.94 -1.57
C VAL A 31 1.60 2.26 -2.20
N VAL A 32 1.97 3.37 -1.57
CA VAL A 32 1.78 4.71 -2.12
C VAL A 32 3.08 5.19 -2.76
N LEU A 33 2.99 5.66 -4.00
CA LEU A 33 4.10 6.32 -4.69
C LEU A 33 3.93 7.83 -4.60
N ALA A 34 4.72 8.47 -3.73
CA ALA A 34 4.86 9.91 -3.72
C ALA A 34 5.78 10.31 -4.88
N ASN A 35 5.17 10.50 -6.05
CA ASN A 35 5.89 10.70 -7.32
C ASN A 35 6.22 12.18 -7.59
N LYS A 36 7.13 12.40 -8.54
CA LYS A 36 7.63 13.71 -9.00
C LYS A 36 8.51 14.43 -7.99
N ARG A 37 9.34 13.69 -7.23
CA ARG A 37 10.23 14.25 -6.20
C ARG A 37 11.37 15.12 -6.73
N ASP A 38 11.50 15.21 -8.04
CA ASP A 38 12.37 16.11 -8.78
C ASP A 38 11.82 17.55 -8.90
N LEU A 39 10.54 17.78 -8.56
CA LEU A 39 9.90 19.09 -8.65
C LEU A 39 9.90 19.82 -7.30
N GLU A 40 9.81 21.15 -7.33
CA GLU A 40 9.72 21.98 -6.11
C GLU A 40 8.31 21.99 -5.52
N ASP A 41 7.26 21.96 -6.37
CA ASP A 41 5.86 21.90 -5.95
C ASP A 41 5.41 20.43 -5.71
N ILE A 42 5.88 19.85 -4.62
CA ILE A 42 5.58 18.48 -4.22
C ILE A 42 4.64 18.40 -3.02
N VAL A 43 3.83 17.35 -2.96
CA VAL A 43 3.05 17.03 -1.77
C VAL A 43 3.96 16.43 -0.70
N GLU A 44 4.04 17.09 0.45
CA GLU A 44 4.82 16.60 1.60
C GLU A 44 4.36 15.20 2.06
N ILE A 45 5.32 14.37 2.50
CA ILE A 45 5.02 13.03 3.05
C ILE A 45 4.10 13.12 4.27
N SER A 46 4.28 14.13 5.11
CA SER A 46 3.46 14.40 6.30
C SER A 46 1.95 14.44 5.95
N LYS A 47 1.59 15.16 4.88
CA LYS A 47 0.21 15.28 4.40
C LYS A 47 -0.32 13.95 3.87
N ILE A 48 0.49 13.20 3.12
CA ILE A 48 0.10 11.87 2.63
C ILE A 48 -0.12 10.92 3.82
N ARG A 49 0.77 10.93 4.81
CA ARG A 49 0.65 10.12 6.03
C ARG A 49 -0.62 10.44 6.79
N GLN A 50 -0.91 11.73 7.02
CA GLN A 50 -2.14 12.16 7.69
C GLN A 50 -3.41 11.64 6.98
N VAL A 51 -3.42 11.63 5.64
CA VAL A 51 -4.54 11.10 4.85
C VAL A 51 -4.71 9.59 5.04
N LEU A 52 -3.61 8.84 5.09
CA LEU A 52 -3.59 7.39 5.33
C LEU A 52 -4.03 7.05 6.75
N ASP A 53 -3.53 7.78 7.75
CA ASP A 53 -3.86 7.58 9.16
C ASP A 53 -5.36 7.81 9.38
N THR A 54 -5.91 8.89 8.82
CA THR A 54 -7.36 9.18 8.84
C THR A 54 -8.18 8.07 8.19
N ALA A 55 -7.60 7.34 7.23
CA ALA A 55 -8.24 6.25 6.53
C ALA A 55 -7.98 4.87 7.16
N LYS A 56 -7.32 4.80 8.33
CA LYS A 56 -6.90 3.55 8.99
C LYS A 56 -5.97 2.69 8.12
N MET A 57 -5.14 3.36 7.32
CA MET A 57 -4.13 2.76 6.43
C MET A 57 -2.71 3.20 6.83
N ASP A 58 -2.48 3.49 8.10
CA ASP A 58 -1.20 3.92 8.67
C ASP A 58 -0.05 2.91 8.41
N HIS A 59 -0.39 1.63 8.29
CA HIS A 59 0.52 0.55 7.91
C HIS A 59 1.03 0.62 6.45
N THR A 60 0.45 1.46 5.59
CA THR A 60 0.84 1.56 4.17
C THR A 60 2.21 2.22 4.01
N LEU A 61 3.09 1.58 3.23
CA LEU A 61 4.39 2.16 2.90
C LEU A 61 4.26 3.26 1.83
N ILE A 62 5.04 4.31 2.01
CA ILE A 62 5.16 5.40 1.05
C ILE A 62 6.57 5.36 0.46
N TYR A 63 6.68 5.28 -0.86
CA TYR A 63 7.94 5.47 -1.57
C TYR A 63 7.97 6.83 -2.24
N GLU A 64 9.01 7.59 -1.91
CA GLU A 64 9.39 8.78 -2.66
C GLU A 64 10.00 8.37 -3.98
N THR A 65 9.38 8.79 -5.09
CA THR A 65 9.71 8.31 -6.43
C THR A 65 9.92 9.45 -7.43
N ILE A 66 10.78 9.18 -8.41
CA ILE A 66 10.95 10.00 -9.60
C ILE A 66 10.77 9.07 -10.79
N ALA A 67 9.61 9.14 -11.43
CA ALA A 67 9.27 8.21 -12.51
C ALA A 67 10.21 8.34 -13.72
N ILE A 68 10.62 9.55 -14.08
CA ILE A 68 11.45 9.82 -15.27
C ILE A 68 12.87 9.22 -15.17
N THR A 69 13.39 9.06 -13.95
CA THR A 69 14.70 8.44 -13.69
C THR A 69 14.57 7.05 -13.06
N GLY A 70 13.34 6.59 -12.79
CA GLY A 70 13.05 5.29 -12.19
C GLY A 70 13.38 5.18 -10.69
N VAL A 71 13.69 6.29 -10.00
CA VAL A 71 14.04 6.28 -8.57
C VAL A 71 12.91 5.65 -7.77
N ASN A 72 13.25 4.60 -7.03
CA ASN A 72 12.37 3.80 -6.16
C ASN A 72 11.14 3.14 -6.79
N VAL A 73 10.83 3.38 -8.07
CA VAL A 73 9.69 2.74 -8.77
C VAL A 73 9.82 1.22 -8.71
N LYS A 74 10.95 0.67 -9.17
CA LYS A 74 11.19 -0.78 -9.14
C LYS A 74 11.09 -1.36 -7.72
N ARG A 75 11.64 -0.67 -6.73
CA ARG A 75 11.62 -1.12 -5.32
C ARG A 75 10.20 -1.22 -4.79
N ALA A 76 9.37 -0.22 -5.07
CA ALA A 76 7.98 -0.21 -4.64
C ALA A 76 7.16 -1.35 -5.27
N PHE A 77 7.33 -1.60 -6.57
CA PHE A 77 6.68 -2.72 -7.24
C PHE A 77 7.13 -4.08 -6.69
N VAL A 78 8.44 -4.27 -6.51
CA VAL A 78 8.98 -5.51 -5.93
C VAL A 78 8.44 -5.73 -4.52
N TYR A 79 8.35 -4.68 -3.69
CA TYR A 79 7.76 -4.78 -2.37
C TYR A 79 6.29 -5.22 -2.43
N ALA A 80 5.46 -4.55 -3.23
CA ALA A 80 4.04 -4.88 -3.37
C ALA A 80 3.84 -6.33 -3.82
N ALA A 81 4.58 -6.76 -4.85
CA ALA A 81 4.53 -8.13 -5.35
C ALA A 81 4.97 -9.15 -4.29
N ARG A 82 6.06 -8.87 -3.56
CA ARG A 82 6.54 -9.73 -2.48
C ARG A 82 5.48 -9.89 -1.39
N GLN A 83 4.85 -8.80 -0.95
CA GLN A 83 3.79 -8.87 0.06
C GLN A 83 2.59 -9.66 -0.43
N ALA A 84 2.19 -9.48 -1.70
CA ALA A 84 1.05 -10.20 -2.25
C ALA A 84 1.30 -11.71 -2.27
N VAL A 85 2.50 -12.13 -2.68
CA VAL A 85 2.92 -13.54 -2.66
C VAL A 85 2.97 -14.07 -1.23
N LEU A 86 3.55 -13.33 -0.27
CA LEU A 86 3.63 -13.76 1.13
C LEU A 86 2.24 -13.92 1.76
N ASN A 87 1.32 -12.98 1.51
CA ASN A 87 -0.06 -13.07 2.00
C ASN A 87 -0.78 -14.29 1.40
N HIS A 88 -0.57 -14.55 0.11
CA HIS A 88 -1.12 -15.73 -0.55
C HIS A 88 -0.61 -17.04 0.08
N TYR A 89 0.71 -17.16 0.30
CA TYR A 89 1.28 -18.35 0.96
C TYR A 89 0.74 -18.54 2.37
N LYS A 90 0.69 -17.48 3.20
CA LYS A 90 0.13 -17.58 4.56
C LYS A 90 -1.31 -18.08 4.56
N LYS A 91 -2.13 -17.62 3.63
CA LYS A 91 -3.53 -18.06 3.46
C LYS A 91 -3.62 -19.54 3.08
N LEU A 92 -2.71 -20.05 2.25
CA LEU A 92 -2.64 -21.47 1.91
C LEU A 92 -2.17 -22.33 3.09
N SER A 93 -1.10 -21.91 3.77
CA SER A 93 -0.52 -22.64 4.91
C SER A 93 -1.46 -22.73 6.10
N GLY A 94 -2.19 -21.65 6.41
CA GLY A 94 -3.17 -21.65 7.50
C GLY A 94 -4.33 -22.61 7.25
N LYS A 95 -4.85 -22.65 6.01
CA LYS A 95 -5.90 -23.59 5.60
C LYS A 95 -5.47 -25.04 5.70
N ALA A 96 -4.21 -25.36 5.43
CA ALA A 96 -3.68 -26.70 5.55
C ALA A 96 -3.62 -27.20 7.01
N MET A 97 -3.42 -26.29 7.98
CA MET A 97 -3.41 -26.62 9.41
C MET A 97 -4.82 -26.80 10.00
N GLU A 98 -5.83 -26.07 9.54
CA GLU A 98 -7.23 -26.20 10.01
C GLU A 98 -7.95 -27.45 9.47
N SER A 99 -7.39 -28.08 8.43
CA SER A 99 -7.95 -29.26 7.78
C SER A 99 -7.27 -30.59 8.16
N SER A 100 -6.39 -30.56 9.18
CA SER A 100 -5.75 -31.72 9.81
C SER A 100 -6.28 -31.94 11.21
#